data_AF-A0A8D0FTT4-F1
#
_entry.id   AF-A0A8D0FTT4-F1
#
_cell.length_a   1.000
_cell.length_b   1.000
_cell.length_c   1.000
_cell.angle_alpha   90.00
_cell.angle_beta   90.00
_cell.angle_gamma   90.00
#
_symmetry.space_group_name_H-M   'P 1'
#
loop_
_entity.id
_entity.type
_entity.pdbx_description
1 polymer ?
#
loop_
_entity_poly.entity_id
_entity_poly.type
_entity_poly.pdbx_seq_one_letter_code
_entity_poly.pdbx_strand_id
1 'polypeptide(L)' 'MPPKDRSRSKLPAPLPKDMILKDTEGKVWRLGSQIAQGGFGLIYLGKILFRTLSVEPNMIF' A
#
# COMPACT_ATOMS: atom_id res chain seq x y z
N MET A 1 -12.30 30.97 21.82
CA MET A 1 -11.04 30.86 21.07
C MET A 1 -11.34 30.25 19.70
N PRO A 2 -10.82 30.77 18.58
CA PRO A 2 -10.90 30.06 17.31
C PRO A 2 -10.02 28.80 17.38
N PRO A 3 -10.39 27.68 16.72
CA PRO A 3 -9.60 26.46 16.78
C PRO A 3 -8.16 26.72 16.33
N LYS A 4 -7.21 26.50 17.25
CA LYS A 4 -5.76 26.55 16.99
C LYS A 4 -5.43 25.48 15.97
N ASP A 5 -4.86 25.95 14.85
CA ASP A 5 -4.33 25.17 13.74
C ASP A 5 -5.31 24.17 13.12
N ARG A 6 -5.59 24.35 11.83
CA ARG A 6 -6.09 23.26 11.00
C ARG A 6 -5.01 22.20 11.02
N SER A 7 -5.09 21.29 12.00
CA SER A 7 -4.34 20.05 12.10
C SER A 7 -4.49 19.37 10.74
N ARG A 8 -3.56 19.65 9.82
CA ARG A 8 -3.33 18.80 8.67
C ARG A 8 -3.08 17.45 9.31
N SER A 9 -4.07 16.55 9.26
CA SER A 9 -3.94 15.19 9.77
C SER A 9 -2.54 14.73 9.42
N LYS A 10 -1.73 14.42 10.44
CA LYS A 10 -0.33 14.06 10.21
C LYS A 10 -0.33 12.89 9.24
N LEU A 11 0.06 13.16 8.00
CA LEU A 11 0.17 12.12 7.00
C LEU A 11 1.18 11.08 7.51
N PRO A 12 1.00 9.80 7.17
CA PRO A 12 1.99 8.78 7.48
C PRO A 12 3.32 9.14 6.81
N ALA A 13 4.42 8.69 7.40
CA ALA A 13 5.73 8.82 6.78
C ALA A 13 5.74 8.10 5.41
N PRO A 14 6.44 8.66 4.40
CA PRO A 14 6.59 7.99 3.11
C PRO A 14 7.20 6.60 3.24
N LEU A 15 6.71 5.68 2.42
CA LEU A 15 7.26 4.34 2.31
C LEU A 15 8.56 4.39 1.50
N PRO A 16 9.53 3.50 1.80
CA PRO A 16 10.75 3.39 1.01
C PRO A 16 10.46 3.09 -0.46
N LYS A 17 11.30 3.64 -1.35
CA LYS A 17 11.27 3.32 -2.78
C LYS A 17 11.56 1.83 -3.00
N ASP A 18 10.90 1.22 -3.98
CA ASP A 18 11.07 -0.19 -4.36
C ASP A 18 10.71 -1.19 -3.25
N MET A 19 10.01 -0.74 -2.20
CA MET A 19 9.49 -1.61 -1.14
C MET A 19 8.60 -2.70 -1.74
N ILE A 20 8.79 -3.93 -1.28
CA ILE A 20 7.96 -5.08 -1.66
C ILE A 20 6.81 -5.21 -0.66
N LEU A 21 5.58 -5.16 -1.16
CA LEU A 21 4.35 -5.30 -0.40
C LEU A 21 3.61 -6.56 -0.83
N LYS A 22 2.94 -7.22 0.11
CA LYS A 22 2.00 -8.31 -0.18
C LYS A 22 0.59 -7.83 0.16
N ASP A 23 -0.34 -7.97 -0.78
CA ASP A 23 -1.74 -7.64 -0.52
C ASP A 23 -2.50 -8.82 0.11
N THR A 24 -3.75 -8.57 0.48
CA THR A 24 -4.64 -9.56 1.09
C THR A 24 -5.05 -10.68 0.15
N GLU A 25 -4.90 -10.49 -1.17
CA GLU A 25 -5.16 -11.51 -2.20
C GLU A 25 -3.91 -12.34 -2.54
N GLY A 26 -2.80 -12.10 -1.83
CA GLY A 26 -1.54 -12.79 -2.06
C GLY A 26 -0.76 -12.31 -3.29
N LYS A 27 -1.12 -11.17 -3.89
CA LYS A 27 -0.27 -10.55 -4.92
C LYS A 27 0.87 -9.81 -4.25
N VAL A 28 2.03 -9.89 -4.88
CA VAL A 28 3.22 -9.17 -4.47
C VAL A 28 3.46 -7.99 -5.39
N TRP A 29 3.67 -6.82 -4.79
CA TRP A 29 3.79 -5.53 -5.43
C TRP A 29 5.16 -4.92 -5.14
N ARG A 30 5.82 -4.37 -6.16
CA ARG A 30 6.94 -3.45 -5.99
C ARG A 30 6.44 -2.02 -6.06
N LEU A 31 6.72 -1.26 -5.01
CA LEU A 31 6.34 0.14 -4.89
C LEU A 31 7.20 1.03 -5.81
N GLY A 32 6.54 1.89 -6.58
CA GLY A 32 7.17 2.90 -7.42
C GLY A 32 7.16 4.29 -6.78
N SER A 33 7.26 5.32 -7.60
CA SER A 33 7.22 6.71 -7.15
C SER A 33 5.87 7.07 -6.51
N GLN A 34 5.91 7.90 -5.47
CA GLN A 34 4.71 8.57 -4.94
C GLN A 34 4.18 9.55 -5.99
N ILE A 35 2.88 9.52 -6.26
CA ILE A 35 2.23 10.39 -7.24
C ILE A 35 1.26 11.39 -6.61
N ALA A 36 0.76 11.10 -5.40
CA ALA A 36 -0.15 11.99 -4.69
C ALA A 36 -0.14 11.73 -3.18
N GLN A 37 -0.64 12.69 -2.41
CA GLN A 37 -0.91 12.59 -0.98
C GLN A 37 -2.20 13.34 -0.65
N GLY A 38 -3.01 12.82 0.26
CA GLY A 38 -4.28 13.46 0.60
C GLY A 38 -5.05 12.72 1.69
N GLY A 39 -5.93 13.44 2.39
CA GLY A 39 -6.71 12.91 3.51
C GLY A 39 -5.80 12.38 4.63
N PHE A 40 -5.59 11.06 4.62
CA PHE A 40 -4.86 10.31 5.65
C PHE A 40 -3.82 9.36 5.05
N GLY A 41 -3.50 9.50 3.75
CA GLY A 41 -2.69 8.51 3.04
C GLY A 41 -1.86 9.06 1.89
N LEU A 42 -1.03 8.17 1.36
CA LEU A 42 -0.08 8.39 0.27
C LEU A 42 -0.43 7.47 -0.89
N ILE A 43 -0.27 7.95 -2.12
CA ILE A 43 -0.59 7.20 -3.34
C ILE A 43 0.70 6.96 -4.11
N TYR A 44 0.98 5.70 -4.39
CA TYR A 44 2.17 5.23 -5.10
C TYR A 44 1.81 4.48 -6.37
N LEU A 45 2.69 4.52 -7.37
CA LEU A 45 2.66 3.55 -8.46
C LEU A 45 2.97 2.15 -7.92
N GLY A 46 2.34 1.12 -8.46
CA GLY A 46 2.57 -0.28 -8.07
C GLY A 46 2.85 -1.16 -9.29
N LYS A 47 3.85 -2.03 -9.21
CA LYS A 47 4.11 -3.06 -10.22
C LYS A 47 3.90 -4.45 -9.61
N ILE A 48 2.97 -5.23 -10.16
CA ILE A 48 2.77 -6.63 -9.75
C ILE A 48 4.02 -7.44 -10.14
N LEU A 49 4.57 -8.19 -9.19
CA LEU A 49 5.69 -9.09 -9.41
C LEU A 49 5.23 -10.53 -9.65
N PHE A 50 4.35 -11.04 -8.80
CA PHE A 50 3.77 -12.38 -8.91
C PHE A 50 2.48 -12.48 -8.10
N ARG A 51 1.58 -13.38 -8.52
CA ARG A 51 0.39 -13.76 -7.77
C ARG A 51 0.68 -15.11 -7.14
N THR A 52 0.65 -15.22 -5.81
CA THR A 52 0.61 -16.54 -5.20
C THR A 52 -0.70 -17.20 -5.63
N LEU A 53 -0.62 -18.21 -6.49
CA LEU A 53 -1.77 -19.08 -6.74
C LEU A 53 -2.03 -19.80 -5.42
N SER A 54 -3.12 -19.45 -4.76
CA SER A 54 -3.62 -20.23 -3.62
C SER A 54 -3.95 -21.62 -4.17
N VAL A 55 -3.06 -22.58 -3.97
CA VAL A 55 -3.37 -23.99 -4.19
C VAL A 55 -4.30 -24.35 -3.03
N GLU A 56 -5.59 -24.48 -3.32
CA GLU A 56 -6.58 -24.96 -2.35
C GLU A 56 -6.09 -26.32 -1.82
N PRO A 57 -5.77 -26.45 -0.51
CA PRO A 57 -5.16 -27.66 0.05
C PRO A 57 -6.11 -28.87 0.11
N ASN A 58 -7.25 -28.84 -0.59
CA ASN A 58 -8.33 -29.81 -0.44
C ASN A 58 -8.69 -30.60 -1.72
N MET A 59 -7.88 -30.53 -2.78
CA MET A 59 -7.97 -31.48 -3.90
C MET A 59 -7.00 -32.64 -3.67
N ILE A 60 -7.48 -33.67 -2.97
CA ILE A 60 -6.89 -35.00 -2.96
C ILE A 60 -7.85 -35.88 -3.80
N PHE A 61 -7.34 -36.45 -4.89
CA PHE A 61 -8.04 -37.46 -5.70
C PHE A 61 -8.08 -38.80 -4.97
#